data_AF-A0A7K4IMG8-F1
#
_entry.id   AF-A0A7K4IMG8-F1
#
_cell.length_a   1.000
_cell.length_b   1.000
_cell.length_c   1.000
_cell.angle_alpha   90.00
_cell.angle_beta   90.00
_cell.angle_gamma   90.00
#
_symmetry.space_group_name_H-M   'P 1'
#
loop_
_entity.id
_entity.type
_entity.pdbx_description
1 polymer ?
#
loop_
_entity_poly.entity_id
_entity_poly.type
_entity_poly.pdbx_seq_one_letter_code
_entity_poly.pdbx_strand_id
1 'polypeptide(L)'
;MIWQKYKLDNEVLKTNEMLTLWKTENGIVEIDKNAIAIPITSDDARKGYIFHGHGKLLLDTIVETKRGAVGKPVEKEINAPFLMLGEIEKIQQSFSAANGEDLKMMGYKNEQEFRTKAGELFDRFLGRRMMHEHNCCGNTSGFIFALPNSDGKLDVLISNDSKLVYKAADQVFVSSKHKTVLKTQNEVIVSNGQKSLVFEC
;
A
#
# COMPACT_ATOMS: atom_id res chain seq x y z
N MET A 1 27.40 1.90 -9.23
CA MET A 1 25.98 1.66 -8.87
C MET A 1 25.79 2.18 -7.46
N ILE A 2 25.04 3.27 -7.29
CA ILE A 2 24.80 3.90 -6.00
C ILE A 2 23.55 3.25 -5.40
N TRP A 3 23.70 2.77 -4.17
CA TRP A 3 22.69 2.07 -3.41
C TRP A 3 21.63 3.07 -2.92
N GLN A 4 20.39 2.94 -3.35
CA GLN A 4 19.28 3.74 -2.82
C GLN A 4 18.94 3.25 -1.41
N LYS A 5 19.48 3.94 -0.40
CA LYS A 5 19.13 3.69 1.01
C LYS A 5 17.89 4.50 1.34
N TYR A 6 16.73 3.83 1.34
CA TYR A 6 15.51 4.40 1.89
C TYR A 6 15.70 4.68 3.39
N LYS A 7 15.18 5.82 3.85
CA LYS A 7 15.22 6.24 5.26
C LYS A 7 13.91 6.93 5.64
N LEU A 8 13.58 6.92 6.92
CA LEU A 8 12.52 7.76 7.46
C LEU A 8 13.06 9.17 7.71
N ASP A 9 12.25 10.16 7.36
CA ASP A 9 12.53 11.56 7.69
C ASP A 9 12.24 11.84 9.17
N ASN A 10 12.73 12.98 9.64
CA ASN A 10 12.59 13.45 11.01
C ASN A 10 11.37 14.34 11.22
N GLU A 11 10.55 14.61 10.20
CA GLU A 11 9.36 15.45 10.36
C GLU A 11 8.11 14.59 10.44
N VAL A 12 7.25 14.87 11.42
CA VAL A 12 5.89 14.30 11.47
C VAL A 12 4.93 15.31 10.87
N LEU A 13 4.20 14.86 9.86
CA LEU A 13 3.25 15.66 9.11
C LEU A 13 1.81 15.27 9.46
N LYS A 14 0.87 16.15 9.16
CA LYS A 14 -0.57 15.95 9.25
C LYS A 14 -1.24 16.23 7.92
N THR A 15 -2.20 15.39 7.51
CA THR A 15 -3.03 15.63 6.34
C THR A 15 -4.04 16.76 6.60
N ASN A 16 -4.07 17.76 5.71
CA ASN A 16 -4.96 18.92 5.83
C ASN A 16 -6.38 18.64 5.30
N GLU A 17 -6.51 17.61 4.48
CA GLU A 17 -7.71 17.17 3.77
C GLU A 17 -7.69 15.65 3.59
N MET A 18 -8.79 15.07 3.10
CA MET A 18 -8.83 13.68 2.68
C MET A 18 -7.98 13.51 1.42
N LEU A 19 -7.10 12.50 1.40
CA LEU A 19 -6.21 12.23 0.29
C LEU A 19 -6.57 10.91 -0.39
N THR A 20 -6.77 10.97 -1.70
CA THR A 20 -6.71 9.79 -2.56
C THR A 20 -5.24 9.48 -2.85
N LEU A 21 -4.69 8.48 -2.14
CA LEU A 21 -3.29 8.08 -2.26
C LEU A 21 -3.02 7.31 -3.56
N TRP A 22 -4.02 6.55 -4.03
CA TRP A 22 -3.97 5.83 -5.30
C TRP A 22 -5.39 5.55 -5.78
N LYS A 23 -5.61 5.64 -7.10
CA LYS A 23 -6.90 5.33 -7.73
C LYS A 23 -6.70 4.81 -9.14
N THR A 24 -7.39 3.73 -9.45
CA THR A 24 -7.52 3.16 -10.80
C THR A 24 -8.97 2.70 -11.01
N GLU A 25 -9.26 2.09 -12.16
CA GLU A 25 -10.54 1.42 -12.39
C GLU A 25 -10.77 0.23 -11.44
N ASN A 26 -9.69 -0.43 -10.99
CA ASN A 26 -9.74 -1.66 -10.21
C ASN A 26 -9.59 -1.42 -8.70
N GLY A 27 -9.52 -0.16 -8.26
CA GLY A 27 -9.44 0.13 -6.84
C GLY A 27 -8.99 1.53 -6.47
N ILE A 28 -9.04 1.77 -5.16
CA ILE A 28 -8.69 3.04 -4.54
C ILE A 28 -8.10 2.83 -3.15
N VAL A 29 -7.11 3.65 -2.80
CA VAL A 29 -6.59 3.81 -1.44
C VAL A 29 -6.78 5.26 -1.04
N GLU A 30 -7.46 5.48 0.08
CA GLU A 30 -7.74 6.78 0.65
C GLU A 30 -7.30 6.87 2.10
N ILE A 31 -6.97 8.08 2.54
CA ILE A 31 -6.75 8.40 3.94
C ILE A 31 -7.42 9.73 4.29
N ASP A 32 -8.04 9.76 5.45
CA ASP A 32 -8.79 10.91 5.92
C ASP A 32 -7.90 12.08 6.30
N LYS A 33 -8.56 13.24 6.45
CA LYS A 33 -7.98 14.43 7.08
C LYS A 33 -7.54 14.11 8.52
N ASN A 34 -6.54 14.84 9.00
CA ASN A 34 -5.94 14.73 10.33
C ASN A 34 -5.16 13.43 10.57
N ALA A 35 -4.92 12.62 9.54
CA ALA A 35 -3.97 11.53 9.61
C ALA A 35 -2.56 12.07 9.79
N ILE A 36 -1.72 11.35 10.53
CA ILE A 36 -0.31 11.68 10.69
C ILE A 36 0.54 10.88 9.71
N ALA A 37 1.67 11.45 9.28
CA ALA A 37 2.57 10.82 8.33
C ALA A 37 4.04 11.09 8.65
N ILE A 38 4.92 10.14 8.34
CA ILE A 38 6.38 10.33 8.32
C ILE A 38 6.86 10.11 6.88
N PRO A 39 7.52 11.10 6.24
CA PRO A 39 8.08 10.90 4.91
C PRO A 39 9.13 9.79 4.87
N ILE A 40 9.15 9.07 3.76
CA ILE A 40 10.23 8.15 3.39
C ILE A 40 11.05 8.82 2.31
N THR A 41 12.37 8.89 2.48
CA THR A 41 13.29 9.51 1.52
C THR A 41 14.30 8.51 0.95
N SER A 42 14.78 8.78 -0.26
CA SER A 42 15.93 8.11 -0.87
C SER A 42 16.72 9.16 -1.65
N ASP A 43 18.04 9.24 -1.41
CA ASP A 43 18.92 10.27 -1.98
C ASP A 43 18.33 11.69 -1.85
N ASP A 44 17.84 12.01 -0.64
CA ASP A 44 17.19 13.28 -0.26
C ASP A 44 15.88 13.62 -1.00
N ALA A 45 15.42 12.77 -1.93
CA ALA A 45 14.11 12.87 -2.54
C ALA A 45 13.07 12.10 -1.72
N ARG A 46 11.92 12.70 -1.43
CA ARG A 46 10.77 11.97 -0.86
C ARG A 46 10.27 10.93 -1.87
N LYS A 47 9.99 9.71 -1.40
CA LYS A 47 9.55 8.54 -2.19
C LYS A 47 8.27 7.89 -1.68
N GLY A 48 7.74 8.37 -0.56
CA GLY A 48 6.59 7.76 0.08
C GLY A 48 6.40 8.29 1.50
N TYR A 49 5.51 7.63 2.23
CA TYR A 49 5.17 7.98 3.59
C TYR A 49 4.80 6.72 4.38
N ILE A 50 5.00 6.78 5.69
CA ILE A 50 4.29 5.94 6.65
C ILE A 50 3.15 6.76 7.21
N PHE A 51 1.93 6.28 7.04
CA PHE A 51 0.72 6.95 7.48
C PHE A 51 0.15 6.27 8.73
N HIS A 52 -0.56 7.04 9.55
CA HIS A 52 -1.47 6.52 10.57
C HIS A 52 -2.68 7.45 10.70
N GLY A 53 -3.88 6.88 10.63
CA GLY A 53 -5.15 7.57 10.67
C GLY A 53 -6.25 6.66 10.14
N HIS A 54 -7.45 7.20 9.92
CA HIS A 54 -8.54 6.48 9.27
C HIS A 54 -8.33 6.50 7.76
N GLY A 55 -8.32 5.33 7.15
CA GLY A 55 -8.20 5.17 5.70
C GLY A 55 -8.99 3.99 5.20
N LYS A 56 -9.01 3.82 3.88
CA LYS A 56 -9.76 2.77 3.22
C LYS A 56 -9.00 2.20 2.03
N LEU A 57 -9.04 0.88 1.88
CA LEU A 57 -8.67 0.16 0.67
C LEU A 57 -9.92 -0.46 0.07
N LEU A 58 -10.16 -0.19 -1.20
CA LEU A 58 -11.14 -0.86 -2.03
C LEU A 58 -10.44 -1.45 -3.25
N LEU A 59 -10.61 -2.74 -3.51
CA LEU A 59 -10.12 -3.39 -4.73
C LEU A 59 -11.22 -4.24 -5.36
N ASP A 60 -11.37 -4.10 -6.67
CA ASP A 60 -12.10 -5.06 -7.47
C ASP A 60 -11.19 -6.25 -7.78
N THR A 61 -11.40 -7.34 -7.05
CA THR A 61 -10.70 -8.62 -7.23
C THR A 61 -11.61 -9.69 -7.81
N ILE A 62 -12.72 -9.28 -8.44
CA ILE A 62 -13.65 -10.18 -9.11
C ILE A 62 -13.09 -10.53 -10.50
N VAL A 63 -13.14 -11.81 -10.84
CA VAL A 63 -12.71 -12.33 -12.14
C VAL A 63 -13.94 -12.78 -12.92
N GLU A 64 -14.21 -12.09 -14.02
CA GLU A 64 -15.26 -12.47 -14.97
C GLU A 64 -14.87 -13.74 -15.76
N THR A 65 -15.81 -14.69 -15.83
CA THR A 65 -15.68 -15.94 -16.57
C THR A 65 -16.89 -16.16 -17.47
N LYS A 66 -16.79 -17.08 -18.44
CA LYS A 66 -17.96 -17.44 -19.28
C LYS A 66 -19.11 -18.07 -18.50
N ARG A 67 -18.87 -18.54 -17.28
CA ARG A 67 -19.85 -19.23 -16.42
C ARG A 67 -20.37 -18.34 -15.29
N GLY A 68 -19.94 -17.07 -15.23
CA GLY A 68 -20.25 -16.13 -14.17
C GLY A 68 -18.99 -15.46 -13.61
N ALA A 69 -19.14 -14.71 -12.53
CA ALA A 69 -18.03 -14.03 -11.86
C ALA A 69 -17.55 -14.82 -10.64
N VAL A 70 -16.24 -14.82 -10.37
CA VAL A 70 -15.66 -15.50 -9.21
C VAL A 70 -14.74 -14.57 -8.44
N GLY A 71 -14.71 -14.71 -7.12
CA GLY A 71 -14.00 -13.82 -6.21
C GLY A 71 -14.95 -12.91 -5.45
N LYS A 72 -14.37 -12.08 -4.58
CA LYS A 72 -15.06 -11.05 -3.80
C LYS A 72 -14.23 -9.79 -3.85
N PRO A 73 -14.83 -8.59 -3.83
CA PRO A 73 -14.07 -7.36 -3.70
C PRO A 73 -13.34 -7.33 -2.35
N VAL A 74 -12.21 -6.62 -2.31
CA VAL A 74 -11.52 -6.33 -1.06
C VAL A 74 -11.99 -4.99 -0.55
N GLU A 75 -12.56 -4.99 0.64
CA GLU A 75 -12.86 -3.77 1.38
C GLU A 75 -12.17 -3.83 2.74
N LYS A 76 -11.29 -2.87 3.01
CA LYS A 76 -10.60 -2.77 4.30
C LYS A 76 -10.59 -1.36 4.82
N GLU A 77 -10.99 -1.21 6.07
CA GLU A 77 -10.64 -0.04 6.86
C GLU A 77 -9.19 -0.15 7.29
N ILE A 78 -8.46 0.96 7.19
CA ILE A 78 -7.06 1.06 7.54
C ILE A 78 -6.97 2.01 8.73
N ASN A 79 -6.84 1.47 9.93
CA ASN A 79 -6.72 2.25 11.17
C ASN A 79 -5.33 2.08 11.82
N ALA A 80 -4.56 1.08 11.37
CA ALA A 80 -3.20 0.83 11.82
C ALA A 80 -2.19 1.60 10.94
N PRO A 81 -0.96 1.85 11.43
CA PRO A 81 0.07 2.45 10.59
C PRO A 81 0.33 1.61 9.34
N PHE A 82 0.44 2.23 8.17
CA PHE A 82 0.73 1.55 6.90
C PHE A 82 1.76 2.33 6.08
N LEU A 83 2.44 1.63 5.19
CA LEU A 83 3.49 2.19 4.34
C LEU A 83 2.98 2.38 2.92
N MET A 84 3.36 3.50 2.31
CA MET A 84 3.18 3.80 0.90
C MET A 84 4.52 4.22 0.29
N LEU A 85 4.88 3.66 -0.85
CA LEU A 85 5.93 4.16 -1.75
C LEU A 85 5.31 4.44 -3.11
N GLY A 86 5.76 5.50 -3.80
CA GLY A 86 5.31 5.79 -5.15
C GLY A 86 5.35 7.27 -5.51
N GLU A 87 4.52 7.67 -6.46
CA GLU A 87 4.35 9.07 -6.85
C GLU A 87 3.69 9.85 -5.71
N ILE A 88 4.29 10.97 -5.34
CA ILE A 88 3.88 11.76 -4.18
C ILE A 88 3.68 13.24 -4.51
N GLU A 89 4.03 13.64 -5.73
CA GLU A 89 4.01 15.04 -6.21
C GLU A 89 2.63 15.68 -5.97
N LYS A 90 1.56 14.89 -6.16
CA LYS A 90 0.17 15.35 -6.02
C LYS A 90 -0.25 15.56 -4.57
N ILE A 91 0.37 14.87 -3.60
CA ILE A 91 -0.06 14.92 -2.19
C ILE A 91 0.88 15.73 -1.30
N GLN A 92 2.10 16.07 -1.77
CA GLN A 92 3.10 16.79 -0.98
C GLN A 92 2.61 18.13 -0.40
N GLN A 93 1.70 18.82 -1.08
CA GLN A 93 1.17 20.12 -0.66
C GLN A 93 0.04 20.01 0.35
N SER A 94 -0.52 18.81 0.55
CA SER A 94 -1.68 18.58 1.42
C SER A 94 -1.28 18.24 2.86
N PHE A 95 -0.05 18.61 3.26
CA PHE A 95 0.49 18.36 4.59
C PHE A 95 0.79 19.65 5.36
N SER A 96 0.65 19.59 6.68
CA SER A 96 1.18 20.56 7.64
C SER A 96 2.02 19.86 8.70
N ALA A 97 2.80 20.58 9.50
CA ALA A 97 3.50 19.98 10.64
C ALA A 97 2.48 19.46 11.66
N ALA A 98 2.65 18.22 12.12
CA ALA A 98 1.83 17.66 13.19
C ALA A 98 2.27 18.25 14.54
N ASN A 99 1.31 18.40 15.46
CA ASN A 99 1.58 18.83 16.82
C ASN A 99 1.32 17.70 17.84
N GLY A 100 1.56 17.99 19.12
CA GLY A 100 1.37 17.03 20.21
C GLY A 100 -0.08 16.56 20.40
N GLU A 101 -1.08 17.34 20.01
CA GLU A 101 -2.50 16.96 20.08
C GLU A 101 -2.85 15.99 18.97
N ASP A 102 -2.36 16.23 17.75
CA ASP A 102 -2.54 15.35 16.60
C ASP A 102 -2.02 13.92 16.90
N LEU A 103 -0.86 13.82 17.56
CA LEU A 103 -0.28 12.55 17.99
C LEU A 103 -1.11 11.84 19.04
N LYS A 104 -1.63 12.59 20.03
CA LYS A 104 -2.48 12.04 21.09
C LYS A 104 -3.81 11.51 20.55
N MET A 105 -4.41 12.20 19.57
CA MET A 105 -5.61 11.72 18.88
C MET A 105 -5.38 10.36 18.23
N MET A 106 -4.16 10.09 17.79
CA MET A 106 -3.74 8.83 17.19
C MET A 106 -3.20 7.81 18.20
N GLY A 107 -3.33 8.09 19.50
CA GLY A 107 -2.92 7.18 20.57
C GLY A 107 -1.42 7.13 20.86
N TYR A 108 -0.66 8.15 20.44
CA TYR A 108 0.77 8.28 20.75
C TYR A 108 1.02 9.29 21.86
N LYS A 109 1.97 8.99 22.74
CA LYS A 109 2.40 9.91 23.81
C LYS A 109 3.19 11.09 23.28
N ASN A 110 3.99 10.88 22.25
CA ASN A 110 4.88 11.86 21.62
C ASN A 110 5.33 11.39 20.23
N GLU A 111 6.06 12.24 19.52
CA GLU A 111 6.60 11.94 18.19
C GLU A 111 7.53 10.72 18.19
N GLN A 112 8.34 10.55 19.24
CA GLN A 112 9.31 9.46 19.31
C GLN A 112 8.63 8.09 19.32
N GLU A 113 7.48 7.97 19.99
CA GLU A 113 6.67 6.75 19.98
C GLU A 113 6.14 6.45 18.58
N PHE A 114 5.62 7.45 17.86
CA PHE A 114 5.16 7.26 16.49
C PHE A 114 6.30 6.87 15.56
N ARG A 115 7.45 7.56 15.64
CA ARG A 115 8.66 7.22 14.86
C ARG A 115 9.16 5.81 15.14
N THR A 116 9.07 5.34 16.38
CA THR A 116 9.47 3.97 16.74
C THR A 116 8.57 2.95 16.04
N LYS A 117 7.24 3.11 16.12
CA LYS A 117 6.30 2.21 15.41
C LYS A 117 6.42 2.30 13.89
N ALA A 118 6.66 3.50 13.35
CA ALA A 118 6.93 3.71 11.94
C ALA A 118 8.23 3.00 11.51
N GLY A 119 9.29 3.10 12.30
CA GLY A 119 10.55 2.39 12.09
C GLY A 119 10.39 0.87 12.09
N GLU A 120 9.65 0.32 13.05
CA GLU A 120 9.34 -1.12 13.10
C GLU A 120 8.58 -1.60 11.85
N LEU A 121 7.58 -0.83 11.40
CA LEU A 121 6.84 -1.12 10.18
C LEU A 121 7.74 -1.06 8.94
N PHE A 122 8.58 -0.02 8.86
CA PHE A 122 9.53 0.19 7.78
C PHE A 122 10.53 -0.97 7.67
N ASP A 123 11.12 -1.37 8.80
CA ASP A 123 12.06 -2.48 8.90
C ASP A 123 11.39 -3.81 8.57
N ARG A 124 10.14 -4.02 9.00
CA ARG A 124 9.36 -5.21 8.65
C ARG A 124 9.06 -5.29 7.17
N PHE A 125 8.76 -4.17 6.52
CA PHE A 125 8.50 -4.12 5.08
C PHE A 125 9.78 -4.35 4.26
N LEU A 126 10.88 -3.68 4.62
CA LEU A 126 12.13 -3.79 3.86
C LEU A 126 12.93 -5.06 4.16
N GLY A 127 12.77 -5.65 5.35
CA GLY A 127 13.42 -6.88 5.79
C GLY A 127 14.97 -6.86 5.74
N ARG A 128 15.64 -7.72 6.50
CA ARG A 128 17.11 -7.83 6.49
C ARG A 128 17.71 -8.40 5.18
N ARG A 129 16.90 -8.73 4.16
CA ARG A 129 17.32 -9.44 2.94
C ARG A 129 16.56 -9.07 1.66
N MET A 130 15.63 -8.11 1.67
CA MET A 130 14.65 -8.00 0.58
C MET A 130 15.11 -7.18 -0.63
N MET A 131 16.25 -6.48 -0.55
CA MET A 131 16.83 -5.82 -1.72
C MET A 131 17.96 -6.67 -2.30
N HIS A 132 17.58 -7.69 -3.07
CA HIS A 132 18.41 -8.04 -4.21
C HIS A 132 18.41 -6.85 -5.17
N GLU A 133 19.60 -6.56 -5.70
CA GLU A 133 20.07 -5.38 -6.46
C GLU A 133 19.29 -5.11 -7.77
N HIS A 134 17.98 -5.01 -7.69
CA HIS A 134 17.15 -4.55 -8.77
C HIS A 134 16.52 -3.24 -8.31
N ASN A 135 16.74 -2.20 -9.11
CA ASN A 135 16.13 -0.88 -8.99
C ASN A 135 14.59 -1.01 -8.98
N CYS A 136 14.01 -1.47 -7.88
CA CYS A 136 12.62 -1.28 -7.59
C CYS A 136 12.45 0.23 -7.45
N CYS A 137 11.66 0.81 -8.37
CA CYS A 137 11.41 2.24 -8.52
C CYS A 137 12.40 3.03 -9.40
N GLY A 138 12.98 2.43 -10.44
CA GLY A 138 13.52 3.23 -11.56
C GLY A 138 12.38 3.88 -12.34
N ASN A 139 12.34 5.23 -12.42
CA ASN A 139 11.51 6.13 -13.26
C ASN A 139 10.09 5.68 -13.72
N THR A 140 9.46 4.74 -13.03
CA THR A 140 8.18 4.13 -13.41
C THR A 140 7.15 4.49 -12.35
N SER A 141 5.99 4.95 -12.84
CA SER A 141 4.78 5.37 -12.13
C SER A 141 4.14 4.23 -11.35
N GLY A 142 4.82 3.80 -10.28
CA GLY A 142 4.42 2.67 -9.46
C GLY A 142 4.04 3.09 -8.05
N PHE A 143 3.08 2.38 -7.47
CA PHE A 143 2.72 2.46 -6.06
C PHE A 143 2.92 1.13 -5.38
N ILE A 144 3.42 1.15 -4.15
CA ILE A 144 3.48 0.01 -3.25
C ILE A 144 2.83 0.41 -1.94
N PHE A 145 1.87 -0.37 -1.48
CA PHE A 145 1.28 -0.25 -0.16
C PHE A 145 1.55 -1.51 0.65
N ALA A 146 1.94 -1.34 1.90
CA ALA A 146 2.07 -2.43 2.86
C ALA A 146 1.21 -2.15 4.08
N LEU A 147 0.16 -2.95 4.24
CA LEU A 147 -0.89 -2.78 5.24
C LEU A 147 -0.79 -3.92 6.26
N PRO A 148 -0.65 -3.63 7.56
CA PRO A 148 -0.73 -4.67 8.59
C PRO A 148 -2.09 -5.37 8.55
N ASN A 149 -2.09 -6.70 8.69
CA ASN A 149 -3.28 -7.50 8.86
C ASN A 149 -3.41 -8.04 10.30
N SER A 150 -4.55 -8.66 10.61
CA SER A 150 -4.87 -9.23 11.93
C SER A 150 -3.85 -10.26 12.43
N ASP A 151 -3.14 -10.92 11.52
CA ASP A 151 -2.15 -11.96 11.85
C ASP A 151 -0.75 -11.37 12.11
N GLY A 152 -0.62 -10.05 12.17
CA GLY A 152 0.65 -9.35 12.32
C GLY A 152 1.55 -9.40 11.09
N LYS A 153 1.04 -9.88 9.95
CA LYS A 153 1.71 -9.87 8.64
C LYS A 153 1.34 -8.61 7.85
N LEU A 154 1.96 -8.46 6.68
CA LEU A 154 1.67 -7.37 5.75
C LEU A 154 0.89 -7.91 4.56
N ASP A 155 -0.27 -7.34 4.31
CA ASP A 155 -0.89 -7.37 3.00
C ASP A 155 -0.19 -6.36 2.10
N VAL A 156 0.07 -6.73 0.86
CA VAL A 156 0.86 -5.92 -0.07
C VAL A 156 0.06 -5.66 -1.33
N LEU A 157 -0.10 -4.39 -1.67
CA LEU A 157 -0.64 -3.92 -2.95
C LEU A 157 0.51 -3.30 -3.75
N ILE A 158 0.71 -3.74 -4.98
CA ILE A 158 1.65 -3.16 -5.92
C ILE A 158 0.88 -2.81 -7.18
N SER A 159 0.96 -1.56 -7.62
CA SER A 159 0.29 -1.11 -8.83
C SER A 159 1.26 -0.31 -9.69
N ASN A 160 1.11 -0.41 -11.01
CA ASN A 160 1.61 0.56 -11.98
C ASN A 160 0.55 0.74 -13.09
N ASP A 161 0.87 1.50 -14.14
CA ASP A 161 -0.04 1.83 -15.25
C ASP A 161 -0.75 0.63 -15.90
N SER A 162 -0.20 -0.60 -15.78
CA SER A 162 -0.71 -1.76 -16.52
C SER A 162 -0.89 -3.01 -15.68
N LYS A 163 -0.45 -3.01 -14.42
CA LYS A 163 -0.43 -4.17 -13.55
C LYS A 163 -0.86 -3.80 -12.14
N LEU A 164 -1.63 -4.69 -11.54
CA LEU A 164 -2.02 -4.65 -10.14
C LEU A 164 -1.73 -6.01 -9.53
N VAL A 165 -1.09 -6.04 -8.38
CA VAL A 165 -0.84 -7.23 -7.58
C VAL A 165 -1.31 -6.94 -6.17
N TYR A 166 -2.22 -7.75 -5.65
CA TYR A 166 -2.62 -7.73 -4.26
C TYR A 166 -2.35 -9.08 -3.63
N LYS A 167 -1.65 -9.08 -2.49
CA LYS A 167 -1.35 -10.28 -1.71
C LYS A 167 -1.86 -10.06 -0.30
N ALA A 168 -2.75 -10.95 0.15
CA ALA A 168 -3.17 -11.08 1.53
C ALA A 168 -2.88 -12.49 2.07
N ALA A 169 -3.28 -12.78 3.30
CA ALA A 169 -3.08 -14.08 3.93
C ALA A 169 -3.79 -15.23 3.19
N ASP A 170 -5.01 -14.98 2.71
CA ASP A 170 -5.93 -15.96 2.12
C ASP A 170 -6.06 -15.84 0.60
N GLN A 171 -5.56 -14.75 0.00
CA GLN A 171 -5.66 -14.53 -1.44
C GLN A 171 -4.44 -13.86 -2.07
N VAL A 172 -4.24 -14.16 -3.35
CA VAL A 172 -3.35 -13.43 -4.25
C VAL A 172 -4.15 -13.08 -5.50
N PHE A 173 -4.24 -11.80 -5.81
CA PHE A 173 -4.86 -11.29 -7.01
C PHE A 173 -3.80 -10.59 -7.87
N VAL A 174 -3.79 -10.90 -9.16
CA VAL A 174 -2.93 -10.25 -10.15
C VAL A 174 -3.79 -9.86 -11.33
N SER A 175 -3.75 -8.59 -11.72
CA SER A 175 -4.37 -8.08 -12.93
C SER A 175 -3.32 -7.43 -13.82
N SER A 176 -3.40 -7.70 -15.12
CA SER A 176 -2.53 -7.10 -16.14
C SER A 176 -3.27 -7.01 -17.46
N LYS A 177 -3.79 -5.82 -17.79
CA LYS A 177 -4.66 -5.60 -18.95
C LYS A 177 -5.86 -6.57 -18.89
N HIS A 178 -6.04 -7.42 -19.89
CA HIS A 178 -7.12 -8.42 -19.92
C HIS A 178 -6.79 -9.73 -19.20
N LYS A 179 -5.63 -9.85 -18.54
CA LYS A 179 -5.22 -11.07 -17.85
C LYS A 179 -5.39 -10.91 -16.36
N THR A 180 -6.07 -11.86 -15.73
CA THR A 180 -6.24 -11.90 -14.29
C THR A 180 -5.88 -13.28 -13.75
N VAL A 181 -5.30 -13.28 -12.55
CA VAL A 181 -5.08 -14.48 -11.76
C VAL A 181 -5.64 -14.20 -10.37
N LEU A 182 -6.54 -15.06 -9.90
CA LEU A 182 -7.03 -15.06 -8.54
C LEU A 182 -6.68 -16.40 -7.92
N LYS A 183 -5.92 -16.40 -6.83
CA LYS A 183 -5.59 -17.58 -6.05
C LYS A 183 -6.14 -17.39 -4.66
N THR A 184 -7.07 -18.24 -4.23
CA THR A 184 -7.61 -18.25 -2.87
C THR A 184 -7.03 -19.43 -2.08
N GLN A 185 -7.68 -19.84 -0.99
CA GLN A 185 -7.36 -21.08 -0.30
C GLN A 185 -7.87 -22.31 -1.05
N ASN A 186 -8.98 -22.18 -1.78
CA ASN A 186 -9.72 -23.32 -2.35
C ASN A 186 -9.53 -23.45 -3.86
N GLU A 187 -9.14 -22.36 -4.54
CA GLU A 187 -9.09 -22.36 -6.00
C GLU A 187 -8.01 -21.43 -6.55
N VAL A 188 -7.59 -21.74 -7.78
CA VAL A 188 -6.80 -20.87 -8.64
C VAL A 188 -7.56 -20.64 -9.93
N ILE A 189 -7.73 -19.37 -10.27
CA ILE A 189 -8.44 -18.91 -11.46
C ILE A 189 -7.47 -18.13 -12.31
N VAL A 190 -7.41 -18.47 -13.59
CA VAL A 190 -6.62 -17.74 -14.59
C VAL A 190 -7.57 -17.35 -15.71
N SER A 191 -7.68 -16.05 -16.00
CA SER A 191 -8.52 -15.51 -17.07
C SER A 191 -7.71 -14.62 -18.00
N ASN A 192 -8.10 -14.57 -19.27
CA ASN A 192 -7.57 -13.65 -20.27
C ASN A 192 -8.67 -12.77 -20.92
N GLY A 193 -9.82 -12.65 -20.25
CA GLY A 193 -11.00 -11.92 -20.73
C GLY A 193 -11.87 -12.70 -21.72
N GLN A 194 -11.31 -13.69 -22.41
CA GLN A 194 -12.07 -14.55 -23.34
C GLN A 194 -12.23 -15.98 -22.86
N LYS A 195 -11.25 -16.47 -22.10
CA LYS A 195 -11.19 -17.83 -21.57
C LYS A 195 -10.75 -17.76 -20.12
N SER A 196 -11.25 -18.71 -19.34
CA SER A 196 -10.93 -18.88 -17.94
C SER A 196 -10.69 -20.35 -17.65
N LEU A 197 -9.73 -20.61 -16.78
CA LEU A 197 -9.44 -21.92 -16.20
C LEU A 197 -9.59 -21.79 -14.69
N VAL A 198 -10.29 -22.76 -14.09
CA VAL A 198 -10.48 -22.86 -12.64
C VAL A 198 -9.86 -24.19 -12.20
N PHE A 199 -8.97 -24.12 -11.23
CA PHE A 199 -8.33 -25.26 -10.60
C PHE A 199 -8.78 -25.29 -9.14
N GLU A 200 -9.43 -26.37 -8.72
CA GLU A 200 -9.76 -26.62 -7.32
C GLU A 200 -8.50 -27.16 -6.61
N CYS A 201 -8.20 -26.65 -5.41
CA CYS A 201 -7.01 -26.98 -4.62
C CYS A 201 -7.30 -28.03 -3.55
#